data_AF-A0A2M7TL48-F1
#
_entry.id   AF-A0A2M7TL48-F1
#
_cell.length_a   1.000
_cell.length_b   1.000
_cell.length_c   1.000
_cell.angle_alpha   90.00
_cell.angle_beta   90.00
_cell.angle_gamma   90.00
#
_symmetry.space_group_name_H-M   'P 1'
#
loop_
_entity.id
_entity.type
_entity.pdbx_description
1 polymer ?
#
loop_
_entity_poly.entity_id
_entity_poly.type
_entity_poly.pdbx_seq_one_letter_code
_entity_poly.pdbx_strand_id
1 'polypeptide(L)'
;MTSSHRLFSPVNKHHGFTLIELLVVIVIIGLLAGIGIASFNGAIARGRDAKRKSDLAEIQLALKQYYFEHNTYRVANAGHSSHEGEGWITANTTTEPNYYADSIIEVLKAEGYLEVNVVADPTLGITGGHIIVLCEGDQVYALFTQLEEPTVNDEAKADRACGVAVSASWDPVTTYNKNYVVTNKLY
;
A
#
# COMPACT_ATOMS: atom_id res chain seq x y z
N MET A 1 84.56 10.84 38.15
CA MET A 1 83.87 10.96 36.86
C MET A 1 82.72 9.98 36.84
N THR A 2 81.47 10.42 36.99
CA THR A 2 80.30 9.71 36.43
C THR A 2 79.14 10.69 36.35
N SER A 3 78.81 11.06 35.12
CA SER A 3 77.72 11.96 34.73
C SER A 3 76.37 11.32 35.00
N SER A 4 75.51 11.98 35.78
CA SER A 4 74.11 11.58 35.99
C SER A 4 73.24 12.13 34.85
N HIS A 5 72.99 11.33 33.83
CA HIS A 5 72.00 11.63 32.79
C HIS A 5 70.58 11.55 33.38
N ARG A 6 69.85 12.68 33.39
CA ARG A 6 68.43 12.72 33.72
C ARG A 6 67.62 12.28 32.50
N LEU A 7 66.92 11.16 32.61
CA LEU A 7 65.97 10.68 31.60
C LEU A 7 64.73 11.58 31.58
N PHE A 8 64.54 12.31 30.49
CA PHE A 8 63.35 13.11 30.23
C PHE A 8 62.26 12.18 29.68
N SER A 9 61.27 11.83 30.49
CA SER A 9 60.09 11.09 30.02
C SER A 9 59.13 12.06 29.31
N PRO A 10 58.75 11.84 28.05
CA PRO A 10 57.75 12.67 27.40
C PRO A 10 56.38 12.46 28.05
N VAL A 11 55.74 13.55 28.46
CA VAL A 11 54.36 13.54 28.95
C VAL A 11 53.43 13.39 27.75
N ASN A 12 52.71 12.26 27.67
CA ASN A 12 51.66 12.06 26.68
C ASN A 12 50.52 13.07 26.95
N LYS A 13 50.40 14.10 26.10
CA LYS A 13 49.26 15.02 26.12
C LYS A 13 48.03 14.27 25.65
N HIS A 14 47.18 13.87 26.58
CA HIS A 14 45.81 13.46 26.25
C HIS A 14 45.07 14.69 25.72
N HIS A 15 44.77 14.70 24.43
CA HIS A 15 43.96 15.74 23.80
C HIS A 15 42.50 15.42 24.13
N GLY A 16 41.86 16.29 24.92
CA GLY A 16 40.43 16.22 25.21
C GLY A 16 39.62 16.92 24.11
N PHE A 17 38.41 16.44 23.87
CA PHE A 17 37.43 17.12 23.01
C PHE A 17 37.06 18.48 23.60
N THR A 18 36.95 19.49 22.75
CA THR A 18 36.46 20.81 23.15
C THR A 18 34.93 20.84 23.18
N LEU A 19 34.34 21.66 24.04
CA LEU A 19 32.88 21.86 24.08
C LEU A 19 32.34 22.39 22.75
N ILE A 20 33.13 23.20 22.04
CA ILE A 20 32.75 23.74 20.74
C ILE A 20 32.71 22.64 19.66
N GLU A 21 33.63 21.68 19.69
CA GLU A 21 33.60 20.54 18.76
C GLU A 21 32.35 19.70 18.96
N LEU A 22 31.97 19.41 20.21
CA LEU A 22 30.76 18.66 20.49
C LEU A 22 29.50 19.44 20.07
N LEU A 23 29.49 20.76 20.28
CA LEU A 23 28.37 21.64 19.90
C LEU A 23 28.16 21.65 18.38
N VAL A 24 29.22 21.77 17.59
CA VAL A 24 29.11 21.76 16.13
C VAL A 24 28.60 20.40 15.62
N VAL A 25 29.04 19.30 16.23
CA VAL A 25 28.61 17.95 15.85
C VAL A 25 27.11 17.75 16.06
N ILE A 26 26.56 18.12 17.22
CA ILE A 26 25.12 17.96 17.47
C ILE A 26 24.27 18.86 16.55
N VAL A 27 24.78 20.04 16.18
CA VAL A 27 24.12 20.94 15.21
C VAL A 27 24.09 20.31 13.83
N ILE A 28 25.21 19.74 13.36
CA ILE A 28 25.28 19.05 12.06
C ILE A 28 24.37 17.81 12.06
N ILE A 29 24.39 17.00 13.12
CA ILE A 29 23.51 15.82 13.25
C ILE A 29 22.04 16.26 13.24
N GLY A 30 21.68 17.32 13.97
CA GLY A 30 20.31 17.84 13.99
C GLY A 30 19.84 18.32 12.61
N LEU A 31 20.71 19.01 11.86
CA LEU A 31 20.41 19.47 10.50
C LEU A 31 20.21 18.28 9.54
N LEU A 32 21.12 17.32 9.55
CA LEU A 32 21.05 16.14 8.67
C LEU A 32 19.87 15.24 9.03
N ALA A 33 19.58 15.05 10.32
CA ALA A 33 18.43 14.28 10.78
C ALA A 33 17.11 14.90 10.31
N GLY A 34 16.96 16.22 10.37
CA GLY A 34 15.76 16.92 9.91
C GLY A 34 15.46 16.67 8.43
N ILE A 35 16.47 16.82 7.56
CA ILE A 35 16.33 16.55 6.11
C ILE A 35 16.10 15.05 5.85
N GLY A 36 16.80 14.19 6.59
CA GLY A 36 16.71 12.73 6.45
C GLY A 36 15.31 12.19 6.73
N ILE A 37 14.62 12.68 7.76
CA ILE A 37 13.29 12.20 8.17
C ILE A 37 12.25 12.43 7.07
N ALA A 38 12.23 13.61 6.45
CA ALA A 38 11.25 13.93 5.40
C ALA A 38 11.43 13.05 4.16
N SER A 39 12.67 12.85 3.71
CA SER A 39 12.99 11.97 2.57
C SER A 39 12.64 10.50 2.86
N PHE A 40 12.89 10.04 4.09
CA PHE A 40 12.65 8.67 4.50
C PHE A 40 11.14 8.33 4.52
N ASN A 41 10.29 9.24 5.00
CA ASN A 41 8.83 9.02 5.01
C ASN A 41 8.27 8.81 3.59
N GLY A 42 8.68 9.62 2.62
CA GLY A 42 8.26 9.46 1.22
C GLY A 42 8.77 8.16 0.59
N ALA A 43 9.97 7.70 0.97
CA ALA A 43 10.48 6.40 0.51
C ALA A 43 9.64 5.22 1.02
N ILE A 44 9.19 5.27 2.29
CA ILE A 44 8.31 4.23 2.83
C ILE A 44 6.95 4.25 2.15
N ALA A 45 6.36 5.43 1.92
CA ALA A 45 5.08 5.58 1.21
C ALA A 45 5.12 4.92 -0.17
N ARG A 46 6.15 5.23 -0.98
CA ARG A 46 6.37 4.59 -2.29
C ARG A 46 6.58 3.06 -2.18
N GLY A 47 7.22 2.59 -1.11
CA GLY A 47 7.37 1.15 -0.86
C GLY A 47 6.03 0.45 -0.60
N ARG A 48 5.14 1.08 0.17
CA ARG A 48 3.76 0.58 0.38
C ARG A 48 2.95 0.61 -0.90
N ASP A 49 3.06 1.68 -1.68
CA ASP A 49 2.39 1.78 -2.99
C ASP A 49 2.86 0.71 -3.97
N ALA A 50 4.16 0.43 -4.02
CA ALA A 50 4.70 -0.67 -4.83
C ALA A 50 4.12 -2.04 -4.41
N LYS A 51 3.98 -2.28 -3.10
CA LYS A 51 3.33 -3.49 -2.58
C LYS A 51 1.86 -3.57 -2.96
N ARG A 52 1.09 -2.47 -2.85
CA ARG A 52 -0.32 -2.41 -3.29
C ARG A 52 -0.46 -2.73 -4.77
N LYS A 53 0.35 -2.11 -5.63
CA LYS A 53 0.36 -2.39 -7.07
C LYS A 53 0.68 -3.86 -7.36
N SER A 54 1.63 -4.44 -6.63
CA SER A 54 1.95 -5.87 -6.74
C SER A 54 0.77 -6.75 -6.33
N ASP A 55 0.09 -6.43 -5.24
CA ASP A 55 -1.06 -7.21 -4.77
C ASP A 55 -2.23 -7.17 -5.75
N LEU A 56 -2.51 -6.00 -6.32
CA LEU A 56 -3.52 -5.87 -7.37
C LEU A 56 -3.18 -6.70 -8.61
N ALA A 57 -1.89 -6.85 -8.94
CA ALA A 57 -1.45 -7.68 -10.05
C ALA A 57 -1.67 -9.18 -9.77
N GLU A 58 -1.39 -9.64 -8.55
CA GLU A 58 -1.67 -11.02 -8.12
C GLU A 58 -3.17 -11.32 -8.12
N ILE A 59 -3.99 -10.39 -7.63
CA ILE A 59 -5.46 -10.50 -7.67
C ILE A 59 -5.94 -10.54 -9.12
N GLN A 60 -5.39 -9.71 -10.01
CA GLN A 60 -5.70 -9.75 -11.44
C GLN A 60 -5.37 -11.12 -12.06
N LEU A 61 -4.28 -11.76 -11.66
CA LEU A 61 -3.95 -13.10 -12.13
C LEU A 61 -4.97 -14.14 -11.62
N ALA A 62 -5.32 -14.09 -10.34
CA ALA A 62 -6.33 -14.97 -9.75
C ALA A 62 -7.70 -14.80 -10.41
N LEU A 63 -8.12 -13.55 -10.67
CA LEU A 63 -9.38 -13.25 -11.38
C LEU A 63 -9.39 -13.79 -12.81
N LYS A 64 -8.24 -13.77 -13.51
CA LYS A 64 -8.12 -14.39 -14.85
C LYS A 64 -8.25 -15.90 -14.77
N GLN A 65 -7.63 -16.55 -13.79
CA GLN A 65 -7.76 -17.99 -13.57
C GLN A 65 -9.21 -18.37 -13.29
N TYR A 66 -9.86 -17.65 -12.36
CA TYR A 66 -11.29 -17.82 -12.07
C TYR A 66 -12.15 -17.67 -13.33
N TYR A 67 -11.89 -16.66 -14.16
CA TYR A 67 -12.61 -16.45 -15.42
C TYR A 67 -12.46 -17.62 -16.39
N PHE A 68 -11.28 -18.24 -16.49
CA PHE A 68 -11.09 -19.40 -17.38
C PHE A 68 -11.98 -20.58 -17.02
N GLU A 69 -12.34 -20.73 -15.75
CA GLU A 69 -13.17 -21.84 -15.26
C GLU A 69 -14.67 -21.48 -15.22
N HIS A 70 -14.99 -20.21 -14.94
CA HIS A 70 -16.36 -19.76 -14.69
C HIS A 70 -16.96 -18.88 -15.79
N ASN A 71 -16.16 -18.44 -16.76
CA ASN A 71 -16.54 -17.55 -17.86
C ASN A 71 -17.17 -16.21 -17.40
N THR A 72 -16.80 -15.75 -16.21
CA THR A 72 -17.23 -14.48 -15.60
C THR A 72 -16.19 -14.01 -14.59
N TYR A 73 -16.06 -12.69 -14.40
CA TYR A 73 -15.26 -12.12 -13.30
C TYR A 73 -16.05 -11.97 -12.00
N ARG A 74 -17.36 -12.27 -12.03
CA ARG A 74 -18.20 -12.34 -10.84
C ARG A 74 -17.80 -13.54 -10.00
N VAL A 75 -17.11 -13.30 -8.90
CA VAL A 75 -16.77 -14.33 -7.92
C VAL A 75 -18.04 -14.69 -7.15
N ALA A 76 -18.50 -15.94 -7.31
CA ALA A 76 -19.74 -16.39 -6.73
C ALA A 76 -19.67 -16.41 -5.21
N ASN A 77 -20.80 -16.11 -4.55
CA ASN A 77 -20.93 -16.08 -3.09
C ASN A 77 -19.95 -15.13 -2.36
N ALA A 78 -19.40 -14.13 -3.07
CA ALA A 78 -18.45 -13.18 -2.53
C ALA A 78 -18.87 -11.73 -2.76
N GLY A 79 -18.21 -10.79 -2.08
CA GLY A 79 -18.41 -9.34 -2.27
C GLY A 79 -19.38 -8.69 -1.26
N HIS A 80 -19.52 -7.37 -1.31
CA HIS A 80 -20.28 -6.65 -0.27
C HIS A 80 -21.80 -6.65 -0.54
N SER A 81 -22.60 -6.62 0.53
CA SER A 81 -24.06 -6.35 0.58
C SER A 81 -25.07 -7.30 -0.09
N SER A 82 -24.68 -8.13 -1.06
CA SER A 82 -25.65 -8.96 -1.79
C SER A 82 -25.07 -10.15 -2.56
N HIS A 83 -23.82 -10.56 -2.30
CA HIS A 83 -23.12 -11.63 -3.05
C HIS A 83 -23.02 -11.35 -4.56
N GLU A 84 -22.93 -10.07 -4.93
CA GLU A 84 -22.86 -9.67 -6.32
C GLU A 84 -21.46 -9.88 -6.92
N GLY A 85 -20.50 -10.50 -6.21
CA GLY A 85 -19.15 -10.72 -6.71
C GLY A 85 -18.39 -9.43 -7.00
N GLU A 86 -18.88 -8.31 -6.46
CA GLU A 86 -18.27 -7.00 -6.55
C GLU A 86 -18.22 -6.28 -5.20
N GLY A 87 -17.45 -5.20 -5.13
CA GLY A 87 -17.31 -4.38 -3.95
C GLY A 87 -16.03 -4.53 -3.17
N TRP A 88 -16.11 -4.40 -1.84
CA TRP A 88 -14.97 -4.57 -0.95
C TRP A 88 -14.44 -6.00 -1.06
N ILE A 89 -13.20 -6.16 -1.53
CA ILE A 89 -12.64 -7.51 -1.73
C ILE A 89 -11.95 -8.07 -0.48
N THR A 90 -11.69 -7.23 0.53
CA THR A 90 -10.93 -7.57 1.76
C THR A 90 -11.76 -7.48 3.04
N ALA A 91 -13.02 -7.05 2.95
CA ALA A 91 -13.89 -6.94 4.12
C ALA A 91 -14.38 -8.33 4.52
N ASN A 92 -14.05 -8.76 5.74
CA ASN A 92 -14.73 -9.85 6.42
C ASN A 92 -15.43 -9.27 7.65
N THR A 93 -16.73 -9.00 7.54
CA THR A 93 -17.55 -8.50 8.66
C THR A 93 -18.06 -9.66 9.50
N THR A 94 -17.17 -10.32 10.25
CA THR A 94 -17.58 -11.31 11.26
C THR A 94 -18.40 -10.70 12.41
N THR A 95 -18.47 -9.36 12.53
CA THR A 95 -19.07 -8.66 13.67
C THR A 95 -20.51 -8.18 13.47
N GLU A 96 -21.09 -8.28 12.26
CA GLU A 96 -22.44 -7.78 11.97
C GLU A 96 -23.38 -8.90 11.48
N PRO A 97 -24.44 -9.28 12.22
CA PRO A 97 -25.29 -10.47 11.98
C PRO A 97 -26.07 -10.52 10.65
N ASN A 98 -25.99 -9.49 9.81
CA ASN A 98 -26.81 -9.37 8.60
C ASN A 98 -26.01 -8.93 7.36
N TYR A 99 -24.68 -9.05 7.39
CA TYR A 99 -23.79 -8.63 6.30
C TYR A 99 -22.75 -9.71 6.04
N TYR A 100 -23.16 -10.76 5.34
CA TYR A 100 -22.28 -11.89 5.02
C TYR A 100 -22.27 -12.10 3.52
N ALA A 101 -21.17 -11.73 2.88
CA ALA A 101 -20.58 -12.60 1.87
C ALA A 101 -19.11 -12.82 2.29
N ASP A 102 -18.54 -13.95 1.89
CA ASP A 102 -17.11 -14.16 2.06
C ASP A 102 -16.35 -13.08 1.28
N SER A 103 -15.20 -12.64 1.81
CA SER A 103 -14.40 -11.67 1.06
C SER A 103 -13.94 -12.32 -0.25
N ILE A 104 -13.93 -11.55 -1.35
CA ILE A 104 -13.50 -12.07 -2.66
C ILE A 104 -12.09 -12.69 -2.56
N ILE A 105 -11.22 -12.10 -1.74
CA ILE A 105 -9.89 -12.65 -1.47
C ILE A 105 -9.95 -14.01 -0.76
N GLU A 106 -10.84 -14.20 0.21
CA GLU A 106 -10.98 -15.49 0.89
C GLU A 106 -11.54 -16.57 -0.02
N VAL A 107 -12.52 -16.26 -0.88
CA VAL A 107 -13.05 -17.21 -1.86
C VAL A 107 -11.95 -17.60 -2.87
N LEU A 108 -11.25 -16.62 -3.44
CA LEU A 108 -10.13 -16.91 -4.37
C LEU A 108 -9.02 -17.72 -3.71
N LYS A 109 -8.77 -17.55 -2.40
CA LYS A 109 -7.83 -18.39 -1.64
C LYS A 109 -8.36 -19.80 -1.39
N ALA A 110 -9.62 -19.92 -0.99
CA ALA A 110 -10.25 -21.20 -0.70
C ALA A 110 -10.35 -22.08 -1.95
N GLU A 111 -10.59 -21.48 -3.12
CA GLU A 111 -10.63 -22.15 -4.42
C GLU A 111 -9.24 -22.36 -5.03
N GLY A 112 -8.19 -21.80 -4.43
CA GLY A 112 -6.80 -22.05 -4.81
C GLY A 112 -6.25 -21.15 -5.94
N TYR A 113 -6.96 -20.08 -6.30
CA TYR A 113 -6.50 -19.11 -7.30
C TYR A 113 -5.52 -18.07 -6.75
N LEU A 114 -5.49 -17.86 -5.43
CA LEU A 114 -4.66 -16.84 -4.79
C LEU A 114 -3.91 -17.42 -3.60
N GLU A 115 -2.59 -17.21 -3.56
CA GLU A 115 -1.74 -17.68 -2.44
C GLU A 115 -1.21 -16.53 -1.57
N VAL A 116 -1.22 -15.30 -2.07
CA VAL A 116 -0.57 -14.17 -1.40
C VAL A 116 -1.43 -13.55 -0.30
N ASN A 117 -0.76 -13.04 0.72
CA ASN A 117 -1.38 -12.15 1.70
C ASN A 117 -1.39 -10.72 1.16
N VAL A 118 -2.58 -10.29 0.75
CA VAL A 118 -2.86 -8.94 0.27
C VAL A 118 -2.71 -7.96 1.43
N VAL A 119 -1.94 -6.90 1.22
CA VAL A 119 -1.77 -5.83 2.20
C VAL A 119 -3.04 -4.98 2.24
N ALA A 120 -3.42 -4.60 3.45
CA ALA A 120 -4.54 -3.71 3.69
C ALA A 120 -4.30 -2.33 3.04
N ASP A 121 -5.33 -1.80 2.39
CA ASP A 121 -5.34 -0.44 1.88
C ASP A 121 -5.25 0.55 3.07
N PRO A 122 -4.57 1.72 2.95
CA PRO A 122 -4.39 2.61 4.09
C PRO A 122 -5.75 3.13 4.56
N THR A 123 -6.09 2.84 5.81
CA THR A 123 -7.40 3.16 6.40
C THR A 123 -7.48 4.64 6.79
N LEU A 124 -8.45 5.37 6.23
CA LEU A 124 -8.99 6.59 6.84
C LEU A 124 -10.24 6.32 7.70
N GLY A 125 -10.55 5.05 8.00
CA GLY A 125 -11.75 4.63 8.73
C GLY A 125 -12.18 3.20 8.41
N ILE A 126 -13.44 2.86 8.73
CA ILE A 126 -14.10 1.53 8.63
C ILE A 126 -14.11 0.89 7.21
N THR A 127 -13.58 1.59 6.20
CA THR A 127 -13.65 1.27 4.77
C THR A 127 -12.26 1.25 4.10
N GLY A 128 -11.24 0.71 4.79
CA GLY A 128 -9.86 0.61 4.29
C GLY A 128 -9.56 -0.66 3.49
N GLY A 129 -10.29 -0.88 2.40
CA GLY A 129 -10.10 -2.04 1.53
C GLY A 129 -9.91 -1.70 0.06
N HIS A 130 -9.42 -2.67 -0.70
CA HIS A 130 -9.51 -2.62 -2.17
C HIS A 130 -10.97 -2.82 -2.60
N ILE A 131 -11.36 -2.20 -3.72
CA ILE A 131 -12.74 -2.29 -4.26
C ILE A 131 -12.67 -2.84 -5.67
N ILE A 132 -13.49 -3.82 -6.01
CA ILE A 132 -13.72 -4.23 -7.40
C ILE A 132 -15.10 -3.76 -7.86
N VAL A 133 -15.19 -3.29 -9.09
CA VAL A 133 -16.45 -2.95 -9.77
C VAL A 133 -16.55 -3.81 -11.02
N LEU A 134 -17.71 -4.45 -11.23
CA LEU A 134 -18.00 -5.22 -12.43
C LEU A 134 -18.81 -4.39 -13.43
N CYS A 135 -18.49 -4.58 -14.71
CA CYS A 135 -18.90 -3.69 -15.78
C CYS A 135 -19.16 -4.52 -17.04
N GLU A 136 -19.94 -3.97 -17.98
CA GLU A 136 -20.21 -4.62 -19.27
C GLU A 136 -20.71 -6.07 -19.13
N GLY A 137 -21.60 -6.32 -18.16
CA GLY A 137 -22.18 -7.65 -17.92
C GLY A 137 -21.20 -8.65 -17.28
N ASP A 138 -20.41 -8.20 -16.31
CA ASP A 138 -19.42 -8.99 -15.53
C ASP A 138 -18.24 -9.54 -16.35
N GLN A 139 -18.09 -9.07 -17.59
CA GLN A 139 -16.99 -9.43 -18.46
C GLN A 139 -15.81 -8.45 -18.32
N VAL A 140 -16.05 -7.29 -17.72
CA VAL A 140 -15.04 -6.27 -17.47
C VAL A 140 -15.05 -5.91 -15.99
N TYR A 141 -13.87 -5.65 -15.44
CA TYR A 141 -13.74 -5.20 -14.06
C TYR A 141 -12.75 -4.04 -13.93
N ALA A 142 -12.94 -3.29 -12.84
CA ALA A 142 -12.00 -2.29 -12.37
C ALA A 142 -11.70 -2.52 -10.88
N LEU A 143 -10.43 -2.76 -10.57
CA LEU A 143 -9.93 -3.03 -9.22
C LEU A 143 -9.18 -1.80 -8.69
N PHE A 144 -9.73 -1.18 -7.66
CA PHE A 144 -9.34 0.09 -7.09
C PHE A 144 -8.62 -0.05 -5.74
N THR A 145 -7.64 0.81 -5.52
CA THR A 145 -6.86 0.96 -4.27
C THR A 145 -6.53 2.44 -4.06
N GLN A 146 -6.07 2.79 -2.87
CA GLN A 146 -5.56 4.10 -2.55
C GLN A 146 -4.03 4.06 -2.39
N LEU A 147 -3.34 4.73 -3.31
CA LEU A 147 -1.93 5.06 -3.20
C LEU A 147 -1.73 6.29 -2.32
N GLU A 148 -0.60 6.35 -1.64
CA GLU A 148 -0.19 7.49 -0.83
C GLU A 148 0.51 8.57 -1.66
N GLU A 149 1.23 8.15 -2.70
CA GLU A 149 1.95 9.02 -3.65
C GLU A 149 1.48 8.71 -5.10
N PRO A 150 0.19 8.95 -5.43
CA PRO A 150 -0.32 8.70 -6.77
C PRO A 150 0.29 9.65 -7.80
N THR A 151 0.42 9.18 -9.05
CA THR A 151 0.72 10.07 -10.18
C THR A 151 -0.56 10.61 -10.80
N VAL A 152 -0.48 11.74 -11.51
CA VAL A 152 -1.61 12.28 -12.28
C VAL A 152 -2.19 11.25 -13.26
N ASN A 153 -1.35 10.37 -13.80
CA ASN A 153 -1.78 9.29 -14.69
C ASN A 153 -2.49 8.15 -13.94
N ASP A 154 -2.13 7.90 -12.69
CA ASP A 154 -2.81 6.90 -11.85
C ASP A 154 -4.25 7.38 -11.56
N GLU A 155 -4.39 8.64 -11.12
CA GLU A 155 -5.68 9.28 -10.84
C GLU A 155 -6.57 9.36 -12.09
N ALA A 156 -6.04 9.87 -13.20
CA ALA A 156 -6.82 10.00 -14.43
C ALA A 156 -7.27 8.65 -15.02
N LYS A 157 -6.61 7.54 -14.69
CA LYS A 157 -7.08 6.19 -15.06
C LYS A 157 -8.20 5.75 -14.15
N ALA A 158 -8.09 6.00 -12.84
CA ALA A 158 -9.13 5.68 -11.86
C ALA A 158 -10.45 6.37 -12.24
N ASP A 159 -10.42 7.65 -12.60
CA ASP A 159 -11.61 8.44 -12.97
C ASP A 159 -12.37 7.92 -14.20
N ARG A 160 -11.70 7.16 -15.08
CA ARG A 160 -12.27 6.70 -16.36
C ARG A 160 -12.62 5.22 -16.37
N ALA A 161 -12.10 4.44 -15.43
CA ALA A 161 -12.28 3.00 -15.41
C ALA A 161 -13.75 2.63 -15.24
N CYS A 162 -14.28 1.76 -16.10
CA CYS A 162 -15.70 1.38 -16.05
C CYS A 162 -16.72 2.54 -16.13
N GLY A 163 -16.31 3.74 -16.57
CA GLY A 163 -17.19 4.91 -16.69
C GLY A 163 -17.69 5.47 -15.35
N VAL A 164 -16.93 5.29 -14.27
CA VAL A 164 -17.30 5.43 -12.85
C VAL A 164 -18.50 6.34 -12.52
N ALA A 165 -19.68 5.73 -12.50
CA ALA A 165 -20.64 5.79 -11.41
C ALA A 165 -21.57 4.56 -11.56
N VAL A 166 -21.34 3.50 -10.79
CA VAL A 166 -22.37 2.48 -10.53
C VAL A 166 -23.58 3.13 -9.82
N SER A 167 -23.32 4.19 -9.03
CA SER A 167 -24.22 5.28 -8.61
C SER A 167 -23.41 6.34 -7.83
N ALA A 168 -23.94 7.55 -7.61
CA ALA A 168 -23.23 8.60 -6.85
C ALA A 168 -22.91 8.21 -5.39
N SER A 169 -23.60 7.22 -4.83
CA SER A 169 -23.39 6.71 -3.47
C SER A 169 -22.38 5.56 -3.38
N TRP A 170 -21.87 5.09 -4.52
CA TRP A 170 -21.00 3.90 -4.58
C TRP A 170 -19.85 4.07 -5.59
N ASP A 171 -19.33 5.29 -5.68
CA ASP A 171 -18.21 5.63 -6.54
C ASP A 171 -16.88 5.39 -5.79
N PRO A 172 -16.02 4.44 -6.21
CA PRO A 172 -14.73 4.19 -5.60
C PRO A 172 -13.85 5.43 -5.49
N VAL A 173 -13.86 6.30 -6.50
CA VAL A 173 -13.01 7.48 -6.54
C VAL A 173 -13.56 8.55 -5.61
N THR A 174 -14.80 9.00 -5.83
CA THR A 174 -15.32 10.17 -5.12
C THR A 174 -15.83 9.86 -3.71
N THR A 175 -16.39 8.67 -3.48
CA THR A 175 -16.94 8.28 -2.17
C THR A 175 -15.88 7.65 -1.27
N TYR A 176 -14.98 6.85 -1.85
CA TYR A 176 -14.01 6.04 -1.09
C TYR A 176 -12.55 6.42 -1.34
N ASN A 177 -12.32 7.54 -2.04
CA ASN A 177 -11.01 8.16 -2.24
C ASN A 177 -9.98 7.21 -2.89
N LYS A 178 -10.43 6.34 -3.80
CA LYS A 178 -9.52 5.49 -4.58
C LYS A 178 -8.91 6.29 -5.74
N ASN A 179 -7.63 6.11 -5.95
CA ASN A 179 -6.84 6.94 -6.89
C ASN A 179 -5.93 6.11 -7.81
N TYR A 180 -6.02 4.78 -7.75
CA TYR A 180 -5.35 3.87 -8.66
C TYR A 180 -6.26 2.71 -9.00
N VAL A 181 -6.14 2.22 -10.23
CA VAL A 181 -6.99 1.16 -10.76
C VAL A 181 -6.21 0.19 -11.65
N VAL A 182 -6.58 -1.09 -11.57
CA VAL A 182 -6.21 -2.15 -12.49
C VAL A 182 -7.46 -2.70 -13.16
N THR A 183 -7.46 -2.78 -14.48
CA THR A 183 -8.60 -3.25 -15.28
C THR A 183 -8.18 -4.40 -16.19
N ASN A 184 -9.14 -5.20 -16.66
CA ASN A 184 -8.91 -6.14 -17.78
C ASN A 184 -9.19 -5.55 -19.16
N LYS A 185 -9.77 -4.33 -19.22
CA LYS A 185 -10.01 -3.56 -20.44
C LYS A 185 -9.18 -2.26 -20.41
N LEU A 186 -8.49 -1.96 -21.51
CA LEU A 186 -7.75 -0.70 -21.64
C LEU A 186 -8.74 0.45 -21.88
N TYR A 187 -8.61 1.53 -21.10
CA TYR A 187 -9.39 2.77 -21.18
C TYR A 187 -8.49 3.98 -21.41
#